data_AF-A0A534WDB6-F1
#
_entry.id   AF-A0A534WDB6-F1
#
_cell.length_a   1.000
_cell.length_b   1.000
_cell.length_c   1.000
_cell.angle_alpha   90.00
_cell.angle_beta   90.00
_cell.angle_gamma   90.00
#
_symmetry.space_group_name_H-M   'P 1'
#
loop_
_entity.id
_entity.type
_entity.pdbx_description
1 polymer ?
#
loop_
_entity_poly.entity_id
_entity_poly.type
_entity_poly.pdbx_seq_one_letter_code
_entity_poly.pdbx_strand_id
1 'polypeptide(L)'
;TCFMFFTTAVISHNHNHLSIWKSRGANLMTSWVISLFYGHPAIGWVPTHNQVHHKYNNTPEDSSRSPKIFRGNHIFSLLVYPTVTSLVQTKEINEYIRSLWKKDKTSFWMAISEYVVFFGTMIVLFLLDWRRARCFSSSSPSRWRCSSSSA
;
A
#
# COMPACT_ATOMS: atom_id res chain seq x y z
N THR A 1 3.59 -5.97 12.63
CA THR A 1 2.88 -5.53 11.41
C THR A 1 2.95 -4.02 11.21
N CYS A 2 2.55 -3.17 12.16
CA CYS A 2 2.60 -1.71 11.99
C CYS A 2 4.00 -1.13 11.73
N PHE A 3 5.05 -1.69 12.36
CA PHE A 3 6.42 -1.27 12.11
C PHE A 3 6.81 -1.36 10.63
N MET A 4 6.54 -2.51 10.00
CA MET A 4 6.82 -2.73 8.57
C MET A 4 6.00 -1.80 7.68
N PHE A 5 4.73 -1.55 8.02
CA PHE A 5 3.89 -0.60 7.28
C PHE A 5 4.52 0.80 7.26
N PHE A 6 4.89 1.34 8.43
CA PHE A 6 5.46 2.68 8.51
C PHE A 6 6.83 2.78 7.83
N THR A 7 7.73 1.81 8.04
CA THR A 7 9.06 1.85 7.43
C THR A 7 8.98 1.75 5.91
N THR A 8 8.11 0.88 5.38
CA THR A 8 7.93 0.73 3.93
C THR A 8 7.17 1.89 3.30
N ALA A 9 6.31 2.61 4.04
CA ALA A 9 5.72 3.87 3.57
C ALA A 9 6.79 4.94 3.29
N VAL A 10 7.78 5.07 4.18
CA VAL A 10 8.91 6.00 3.98
C VAL A 10 9.77 5.58 2.78
N ILE A 11 10.06 4.28 2.64
CA ILE A 11 10.79 3.75 1.48
C ILE A 11 10.00 4.01 0.18
N SER A 12 8.68 3.76 0.18
CA SER A 12 7.79 4.02 -0.95
C SER A 12 7.85 5.48 -1.40
N HIS A 13 7.77 6.41 -0.45
CA HIS A 13 7.85 7.83 -0.75
C HIS A 13 9.17 8.19 -1.45
N ASN A 14 10.31 7.74 -0.92
CA ASN A 14 11.61 8.03 -1.52
C ASN A 14 11.79 7.36 -2.88
N HIS A 15 11.41 6.09 -3.02
CA HIS A 15 11.48 5.33 -4.28
C HIS A 15 10.62 5.95 -5.39
N ASN A 16 9.52 6.62 -5.04
CA ASN A 16 8.67 7.34 -5.99
C ASN A 16 9.23 8.70 -6.44
N HIS A 17 10.14 9.30 -5.66
CA HIS A 17 10.84 10.52 -6.07
C HIS A 17 12.13 10.22 -6.81
N LEU A 18 12.86 9.20 -6.36
CA LEU A 18 14.13 8.80 -6.93
C LEU A 18 14.19 7.28 -7.01
N SER A 19 14.40 6.78 -8.22
CA SER A 19 14.60 5.36 -8.45
C SER A 19 15.86 4.86 -7.74
N ILE A 20 15.73 3.77 -6.98
CA ILE A 20 16.86 3.13 -6.30
C ILE A 20 17.83 2.53 -7.33
N TRP A 21 17.29 2.01 -8.43
CA TRP A 21 18.07 1.34 -9.46
C TRP A 21 18.08 2.12 -10.77
N LYS A 22 19.13 1.93 -11.59
CA LYS A 22 19.12 2.43 -12.97
C LYS A 22 18.19 1.62 -13.88
N SER A 23 18.01 0.32 -13.57
CA SER A 23 17.16 -0.57 -14.36
C SER A 23 15.69 -0.41 -14.00
N ARG A 24 14.85 -0.25 -15.03
CA ARG A 24 13.39 -0.15 -14.88
C ARG A 24 12.78 -1.41 -14.25
N GLY A 25 13.26 -2.60 -14.63
CA GLY A 25 12.78 -3.88 -14.08
C GLY A 25 13.13 -4.06 -12.60
N ALA A 26 14.34 -3.65 -12.19
CA ALA A 26 14.74 -3.71 -10.79
C ALA A 26 13.91 -2.77 -9.90
N ASN A 27 13.57 -1.58 -10.40
CA ASN A 27 12.65 -0.68 -9.70
C ASN A 27 11.24 -1.26 -9.60
N LEU A 28 10.75 -1.93 -10.65
CA LEU A 28 9.44 -2.59 -10.61
C LEU A 28 9.39 -3.72 -9.57
N MET A 29 10.41 -4.57 -9.51
CA MET A 29 10.50 -5.61 -8.48
C MET A 29 10.54 -4.99 -7.07
N THR A 30 11.25 -3.88 -6.91
CA THR A 30 11.25 -3.13 -5.65
C THR A 30 9.86 -2.60 -5.31
N SER A 31 9.14 -2.05 -6.29
CA SER A 31 7.75 -1.61 -6.11
C SER A 31 6.83 -2.78 -5.70
N TRP A 32 7.01 -3.98 -6.25
CA TRP A 32 6.26 -5.16 -5.80
C TRP A 32 6.50 -5.48 -4.33
N VAL A 33 7.77 -5.53 -3.91
CA VAL A 33 8.13 -5.80 -2.50
C VAL A 33 7.57 -4.72 -1.58
N ILE A 34 7.72 -3.44 -1.94
CA ILE A 34 7.13 -2.32 -1.21
C ILE A 34 5.62 -2.52 -1.07
N SER A 35 4.93 -2.82 -2.18
CA SER A 35 3.47 -2.96 -2.19
C SER A 35 2.97 -4.02 -1.21
N LEU A 36 3.69 -5.13 -1.06
CA LEU A 36 3.33 -6.22 -0.15
C LEU A 36 3.42 -5.82 1.33
N PHE A 37 4.44 -5.04 1.71
CA PHE A 37 4.65 -4.64 3.11
C PHE A 37 3.96 -3.32 3.47
N TYR A 38 3.80 -2.43 2.50
CA TYR A 38 3.09 -1.17 2.63
C TYR A 38 1.57 -1.37 2.60
N GLY A 39 1.08 -2.45 2.00
CA GLY A 39 -0.36 -2.75 1.94
C GLY A 39 -1.10 -1.99 0.83
N HIS A 40 -0.38 -1.34 -0.08
CA HIS A 40 -0.93 -0.64 -1.24
C HIS A 40 0.11 -0.62 -2.39
N PRO A 41 -0.30 -0.85 -3.65
CA PRO A 41 0.53 -0.59 -4.84
C PRO A 41 1.23 0.78 -4.83
N ALA A 42 2.55 0.79 -5.07
CA ALA A 42 3.38 2.00 -5.02
C ALA A 42 3.02 3.01 -6.12
N ILE A 43 2.53 2.55 -7.27
CA ILE A 43 2.09 3.41 -8.38
C ILE A 43 1.05 4.46 -7.98
N GLY A 44 0.25 4.22 -6.93
CA GLY A 44 -0.74 5.16 -6.42
C GLY A 44 -0.15 6.51 -6.01
N TRP A 45 1.12 6.53 -5.59
CA TRP A 45 1.84 7.76 -5.22
C TRP A 45 2.09 8.70 -6.40
N VAL A 46 2.21 8.19 -7.62
CA VAL A 46 2.49 9.04 -8.79
C VAL A 46 1.36 10.05 -9.04
N PRO A 47 0.09 9.63 -9.21
CA PRO A 47 -0.99 10.59 -9.43
C PRO A 47 -1.37 11.38 -8.19
N THR A 48 -1.36 10.78 -6.99
CA THR A 48 -1.89 11.45 -5.79
C THR A 48 -0.87 12.33 -5.09
N HIS A 49 0.38 11.87 -4.97
CA HIS A 49 1.44 12.60 -4.27
C HIS A 49 2.24 13.46 -5.23
N ASN A 50 2.80 12.87 -6.30
CA ASN A 50 3.71 13.62 -7.17
C ASN A 50 2.97 14.62 -8.04
N GLN A 51 1.86 14.23 -8.66
CA GLN A 51 1.14 15.07 -9.62
C GLN A 51 0.11 16.00 -8.98
N VAL A 52 -0.38 15.66 -7.78
CA VAL A 52 -1.40 16.44 -7.05
C VAL A 52 -0.78 17.09 -5.81
N HIS A 53 -0.34 16.31 -4.81
CA HIS A 53 0.14 16.90 -3.55
C HIS A 53 1.32 17.87 -3.73
N HIS A 54 2.37 17.49 -4.46
CA HIS A 54 3.52 18.40 -4.69
C HIS A 54 3.16 19.60 -5.57
N LYS A 55 2.14 19.47 -6.42
CA LYS A 55 1.69 20.54 -7.31
C LYS A 55 0.84 21.58 -6.59
N TYR A 56 -0.07 21.13 -5.73
CA TYR A 56 -1.07 21.99 -5.06
C TYR A 56 -0.75 22.22 -3.57
N ASN A 57 0.10 21.41 -2.96
CA ASN A 57 0.68 21.59 -1.62
C ASN A 57 -0.31 22.09 -0.55
N ASN A 58 -1.33 21.28 -0.25
CA ASN A 58 -2.40 21.60 0.71
C ASN A 58 -3.28 22.83 0.40
N THR A 59 -3.27 23.36 -0.83
CA THR A 59 -4.29 24.33 -1.27
C THR A 59 -5.65 23.63 -1.44
N PRO A 60 -6.78 24.38 -1.60
CA PRO A 60 -8.10 23.77 -1.79
C PRO A 60 -8.20 22.82 -2.98
N GLU A 61 -7.35 22.97 -4.00
CA GLU A 61 -7.27 22.12 -5.19
C GLU A 61 -6.55 20.78 -4.93
N ASP A 62 -5.81 20.67 -3.82
CA ASP A 62 -5.14 19.43 -3.41
C ASP A 62 -6.16 18.43 -2.85
N SER A 63 -6.49 17.41 -3.63
CA SER A 63 -7.40 16.33 -3.21
C SER A 63 -6.83 15.48 -2.08
N SER A 64 -5.51 15.48 -1.91
CA SER A 64 -4.77 14.77 -0.85
C SER A 64 -4.58 15.63 0.41
N ARG A 65 -5.05 16.88 0.39
CA ARG A 65 -4.94 17.82 1.51
C ARG A 65 -5.47 17.21 2.79
N SER A 66 -4.71 17.37 3.88
CA SER A 66 -5.15 16.98 5.21
C SER A 66 -6.18 17.97 5.77
N PRO A 67 -7.45 17.58 5.97
CA PRO A 67 -8.47 18.46 6.53
C PRO A 67 -8.16 18.84 7.98
N LYS A 68 -8.44 20.09 8.37
CA LYS A 68 -8.18 20.60 9.73
C LYS A 68 -8.88 19.77 10.81
N ILE A 69 -10.05 19.18 10.52
CA ILE A 69 -10.82 18.35 11.44
C ILE A 69 -10.11 17.04 11.82
N PHE A 70 -9.16 16.59 11.01
CA PHE A 70 -8.38 15.39 11.26
C PHE A 70 -7.00 15.70 11.85
N ARG A 71 -6.72 16.97 12.18
CA ARG A 71 -5.43 17.40 12.71
C ARG A 71 -5.24 16.88 14.15
N GLY A 72 -4.23 16.05 14.33
CA GLY A 72 -3.83 15.50 15.64
C GLY A 72 -4.05 13.99 15.74
N ASN A 73 -3.76 13.44 16.92
CA ASN A 73 -3.80 12.00 17.17
C ASN A 73 -5.04 11.64 17.98
N HIS A 74 -6.19 11.47 17.31
CA HIS A 74 -7.43 11.02 17.95
C HIS A 74 -8.11 9.91 17.17
N ILE A 75 -8.97 9.14 17.86
CA ILE A 75 -9.60 7.92 17.33
C ILE A 75 -10.40 8.18 16.05
N PHE A 76 -11.08 9.34 15.96
CA PHE A 76 -11.83 9.71 14.76
C PHE A 76 -10.94 9.83 13.52
N SER A 77 -9.75 10.47 13.63
CA SER A 77 -8.78 10.52 12.54
C SER A 77 -8.30 9.12 12.18
N LEU A 78 -7.94 8.31 13.17
CA LEU A 78 -7.43 6.97 12.93
C LEU A 78 -8.42 6.08 12.16
N LEU A 79 -9.71 6.16 12.49
CA LEU A 79 -10.74 5.30 11.90
C LEU A 79 -11.32 5.83 10.58
N VAL A 80 -11.44 7.14 10.43
CA VAL A 80 -12.20 7.74 9.32
C VAL A 80 -11.27 8.28 8.23
N TYR A 81 -10.16 8.91 8.61
CA TYR A 81 -9.29 9.61 7.66
C TYR A 81 -8.76 8.69 6.56
N PRO A 82 -8.21 7.48 6.84
CA PRO A 82 -7.68 6.60 5.79
C PRO A 82 -8.73 6.22 4.75
N THR A 83 -9.97 5.98 5.18
CA THR A 83 -11.06 5.56 4.29
C THR A 83 -11.50 6.72 3.39
N VAL A 84 -11.74 7.89 3.97
CA VAL A 84 -12.21 9.07 3.23
C VAL A 84 -11.19 9.50 2.19
N THR A 85 -9.90 9.59 2.57
CA THR A 85 -8.85 9.96 1.62
C THR A 85 -8.66 8.92 0.53
N SER A 86 -8.70 7.63 0.86
CA SER A 86 -8.59 6.55 -0.13
C SER A 86 -9.68 6.63 -1.18
N LEU A 87 -10.93 6.91 -0.80
CA LEU A 87 -12.04 7.03 -1.74
C LEU A 87 -11.87 8.21 -2.71
N VAL A 88 -11.38 9.34 -2.21
CA VAL A 88 -11.11 10.53 -3.03
C VAL A 88 -9.96 10.26 -4.00
N GLN A 89 -8.84 9.76 -3.49
CA GLN A 89 -7.62 9.48 -4.26
C GLN A 89 -7.79 8.36 -5.29
N THR A 90 -8.67 7.38 -5.03
CA THR A 90 -8.97 6.30 -5.97
C THR A 90 -9.44 6.83 -7.34
N LYS A 91 -10.14 7.97 -7.37
CA LYS A 91 -10.58 8.58 -8.63
C LYS A 91 -9.39 9.00 -9.50
N GLU A 92 -8.42 9.69 -8.90
CA GLU A 92 -7.21 10.16 -9.58
C GLU A 92 -6.33 9.00 -10.05
N ILE A 93 -6.19 7.98 -9.21
CA ILE A 93 -5.46 6.75 -9.55
C ILE A 93 -6.09 6.09 -10.79
N ASN A 94 -7.41 5.95 -10.81
CA ASN A 94 -8.12 5.34 -11.93
C ASN A 94 -7.99 6.16 -13.23
N GLU A 95 -8.09 7.49 -13.14
CA GLU A 95 -7.90 8.38 -14.28
C GLU A 95 -6.47 8.31 -14.81
N TYR A 96 -5.48 8.27 -13.92
CA TYR A 96 -4.08 8.11 -14.28
C TYR A 96 -3.82 6.79 -15.00
N ILE A 97 -4.29 5.66 -14.46
CA ILE A 97 -4.14 4.34 -15.10
C ILE A 97 -4.83 4.31 -16.47
N ARG A 98 -6.04 4.86 -16.60
CA ARG A 98 -6.72 5.00 -17.90
C ARG A 98 -5.91 5.85 -18.89
N SER A 99 -5.24 6.89 -18.41
CA SER A 99 -4.39 7.73 -19.24
C SER A 99 -3.14 6.98 -19.73
N LEU A 100 -2.56 6.12 -18.89
CA LEU A 100 -1.41 5.28 -19.25
C LEU A 100 -1.76 4.34 -20.39
N TRP A 101 -2.95 3.74 -20.40
CA TRP A 101 -3.39 2.87 -21.50
C TRP A 101 -3.27 3.53 -22.88
N LYS A 102 -3.55 4.84 -22.96
CA LYS A 102 -3.49 5.61 -24.21
C LYS A 102 -2.10 6.13 -24.53
N LYS A 103 -1.33 6.52 -23.51
CA LYS A 103 -0.04 7.24 -23.67
C LYS A 103 1.18 6.33 -23.64
N ASP A 104 1.21 5.37 -22.71
CA ASP A 104 2.33 4.47 -22.49
C ASP A 104 1.84 3.12 -21.95
N LYS A 105 1.65 2.18 -22.89
CA LYS A 105 1.21 0.81 -22.58
C LYS A 105 2.22 0.06 -21.71
N THR A 106 3.50 0.38 -21.80
CA THR A 106 4.53 -0.29 -20.97
C THR A 106 4.35 0.10 -19.51
N SER A 107 4.22 1.40 -19.23
CA SER A 107 3.93 1.89 -17.87
C SER A 107 2.59 1.40 -17.36
N PHE A 108 1.58 1.30 -18.23
CA PHE A 108 0.29 0.69 -17.87
C PHE A 108 0.47 -0.74 -17.37
N TRP A 109 1.14 -1.61 -18.12
CA TRP A 109 1.31 -3.01 -17.71
C TRP A 109 2.17 -3.15 -16.45
N MET A 110 3.15 -2.27 -16.25
CA MET A 110 3.91 -2.21 -14.99
C MET A 110 3.01 -1.85 -13.81
N ALA A 111 2.17 -0.81 -13.95
CA ALA A 111 1.20 -0.44 -12.92
C ALA A 111 0.24 -1.59 -12.60
N ILE A 112 -0.33 -2.23 -13.63
CA ILE A 112 -1.22 -3.39 -13.45
C ILE A 112 -0.49 -4.56 -12.77
N SER A 113 0.78 -4.80 -13.09
CA SER A 113 1.56 -5.86 -12.45
C SER A 113 1.71 -5.65 -10.94
N GLU A 114 1.84 -4.41 -10.46
CA GLU A 114 1.87 -4.11 -9.02
C GLU A 114 0.55 -4.52 -8.33
N TYR A 115 -0.59 -4.19 -8.95
CA TYR A 115 -1.91 -4.62 -8.45
C TYR A 115 -2.06 -6.14 -8.46
N VAL A 116 -1.67 -6.80 -9.55
CA VAL A 116 -1.78 -8.26 -9.70
C VAL A 116 -0.90 -8.98 -8.68
N VAL A 117 0.35 -8.56 -8.49
CA VAL A 117 1.25 -9.16 -7.50
C VAL A 117 0.72 -8.93 -6.09
N PHE A 118 0.26 -7.71 -5.77
CA PHE A 118 -0.28 -7.41 -4.45
C PHE A 118 -1.54 -8.24 -4.13
N PHE A 119 -2.60 -8.11 -4.94
CA PHE A 119 -3.86 -8.82 -4.69
C PHE A 119 -3.73 -10.32 -4.88
N GLY A 120 -2.94 -10.77 -5.87
CA GLY A 120 -2.64 -12.17 -6.07
C GLY A 120 -1.96 -12.80 -4.85
N THR A 121 -0.97 -12.10 -4.26
CA THR A 121 -0.33 -12.57 -3.02
C THR A 121 -1.32 -12.59 -1.86
N MET A 122 -2.18 -11.57 -1.72
CA MET A 122 -3.21 -11.57 -0.67
C MET A 122 -4.19 -12.74 -0.81
N ILE A 123 -4.65 -13.03 -2.03
CA ILE A 123 -5.54 -14.17 -2.31
C ILE A 123 -4.83 -15.50 -2.01
N VAL A 124 -3.59 -15.69 -2.47
CA VAL A 124 -2.81 -16.91 -2.22
C VAL A 124 -2.62 -17.13 -0.71
N LEU A 125 -2.20 -16.11 0.03
CA LEU A 125 -2.04 -16.19 1.49
C LEU A 125 -3.36 -16.50 2.19
N PHE A 126 -4.46 -15.87 1.74
CA PHE A 126 -5.79 -16.14 2.27
C PHE A 126 -6.23 -17.59 2.04
N LEU A 127 -5.96 -18.15 0.85
CA LEU A 127 -6.31 -19.54 0.52
C LEU A 127 -5.44 -20.55 1.28
N LEU A 128 -4.15 -20.27 1.45
CA LEU A 128 -3.21 -21.15 2.14
C LEU A 128 -3.53 -21.28 3.63
N ASP A 129 -3.94 -20.19 4.30
CA ASP A 129 -4.14 -20.19 5.76
C ASP A 129 -5.46 -19.55 6.21
N TRP A 130 -6.55 -19.85 5.49
CA TRP A 130 -7.90 -19.39 5.88
C TRP A 130 -8.34 -19.88 7.27
N ARG A 131 -7.67 -20.92 7.80
CA ARG A 131 -7.91 -21.48 9.14
C ARG A 131 -7.25 -20.64 10.24
N ARG A 132 -5.98 -20.21 10.11
CA ARG A 132 -5.40 -19.28 11.09
C ARG A 132 -5.98 -17.87 11.01
N ALA A 133 -6.53 -17.47 9.87
CA ALA A 133 -7.27 -16.20 9.73
C ALA A 133 -8.52 -16.13 10.64
N ARG A 134 -9.14 -17.28 10.97
CA ARG A 134 -10.28 -17.35 11.91
C ARG A 134 -9.89 -17.49 13.37
N CYS A 135 -8.67 -17.96 13.67
CA CYS A 135 -8.23 -18.24 15.05
C CYS A 135 -7.78 -17.01 15.85
N PHE A 136 -7.82 -15.79 15.29
CA PHE A 136 -7.57 -14.57 16.08
C PHE A 136 -8.74 -14.21 17.02
N SER A 137 -9.93 -14.83 16.85
CA SER A 137 -11.09 -14.65 17.74
C SER A 137 -11.29 -15.76 18.78
N SER A 138 -10.37 -16.74 18.87
CA SER A 138 -10.38 -17.74 19.94
C SER A 138 -8.97 -18.03 20.42
N SER A 139 -8.47 -17.16 21.29
CA SER A 139 -7.35 -17.49 22.17
C SER A 139 -7.78 -18.61 23.11
N SER A 140 -7.53 -19.85 22.72
CA SER A 140 -7.40 -20.96 23.68
C SER A 140 -5.91 -21.22 23.89
N PRO A 141 -5.30 -20.72 24.98
CA PRO A 141 -3.87 -20.88 25.23
C PRO A 141 -3.63 -22.22 25.90
N SER A 142 -3.51 -23.32 25.15
CA SER A 142 -3.19 -24.60 25.78
C SER A 142 -2.49 -25.63 24.88
N ARG A 143 -1.69 -25.20 23.90
CA ARG A 143 -0.89 -26.17 23.12
C ARG A 143 0.47 -25.67 22.68
N TRP A 144 1.28 -25.26 23.66
CA TRP A 144 2.73 -25.27 23.56
C TRP A 144 3.30 -26.10 24.72
N ARG A 145 3.32 -27.42 24.55
CA ARG A 145 4.26 -28.30 25.25
C ARG A 145 4.88 -29.23 24.19
N CYS A 146 5.98 -28.79 23.61
CA CYS A 146 7.04 -29.71 23.20
C CYS A 146 7.88 -29.96 24.45
N SER A 147 7.62 -31.05 25.17
CA SER A 147 8.66 -31.65 26.01
C SER A 147 9.29 -32.77 25.20
N SER A 148 10.53 -32.51 24.83
CA SER A 148 11.51 -33.40 24.23
C SER A 148 11.50 -34.82 24.80
N SER A 149 11.46 -35.78 23.90
CA SER A 149 11.90 -37.15 24.13
C SER A 149 13.42 -37.21 24.31
N SER A 150 13.85 -38.21 25.08
CA SER A 150 15.20 -38.84 25.16
C SER A 150 16.15 -38.31 26.25
N ALA A 151 16.26 -39.06 27.34
CA ALA A 151 17.37 -40.01 27.60
C ALA A 151 16.99 -40.91 28.78
#